data_AF-A0A6N9Q1R3-F1
#
_entry.id   AF-A0A6N9Q1R3-F1
#
_cell.length_a   1.000
_cell.length_b   1.000
_cell.length_c   1.000
_cell.angle_alpha   90.00
_cell.angle_beta   90.00
_cell.angle_gamma   90.00
#
_symmetry.space_group_name_H-M   'P 1'
#
loop_
_entity.id
_entity.type
_entity.pdbx_description
1 polymer ?
#
loop_
_entity_poly.entity_id
_entity_poly.type
_entity_poly.pdbx_seq_one_letter_code
_entity_poly.pdbx_strand_id
1 'polypeptide(L)'
;MAFLLPRLKGDIKMEPNWQPISNLPLIGELIDGQLMAARDQYTNLLEAQPKPHVLDDYTVDRVIHVYTEQLIFSATAEFERKMIKDRQREGIEIAKKKGKYKGRDIQYHSHGKGKDKLIYDKIIQMLSRKESVMEIYRETDVSRNTIYRIKRELEYKGGLAWMERSR
;
A
#
# COMPACT_ATOMS: atom_id res chain seq x y z
N MET A 1 20.02 51.71 8.50
CA MET A 1 19.00 51.27 9.48
C MET A 1 18.35 49.99 8.96
N ALA A 2 18.89 48.83 9.33
CA ALA A 2 18.40 47.53 8.89
C ALA A 2 17.28 47.05 9.84
N PHE A 3 16.06 46.92 9.33
CA PHE A 3 14.95 46.33 10.08
C PHE A 3 15.10 44.79 10.07
N LEU A 4 15.47 44.23 11.22
CA LEU A 4 15.47 42.79 11.48
C LEU A 4 14.02 42.33 11.71
N LEU A 5 13.43 41.64 10.73
CA LEU A 5 12.17 40.91 10.96
C LEU A 5 12.44 39.68 11.84
N PRO A 6 11.66 39.44 12.91
CA PRO A 6 11.81 38.26 13.74
C PRO A 6 11.51 37.00 12.91
N ARG A 7 12.48 36.08 12.86
CA ARG A 7 12.31 34.77 12.24
C ARG A 7 11.35 33.95 13.11
N LEU A 8 10.10 33.79 12.67
CA LEU A 8 9.14 32.88 13.28
C LEU A 8 9.71 31.45 13.21
N LYS A 9 10.38 31.02 14.28
CA LYS A 9 10.78 29.64 14.52
C LYS A 9 9.58 28.91 15.10
N GLY A 10 8.82 28.28 14.22
CA GLY A 10 7.81 27.31 14.56
C GLY A 10 7.51 26.50 13.32
N ASP A 11 8.13 25.33 13.19
CA ASP A 11 7.74 24.39 12.16
C ASP A 11 6.27 24.04 12.40
N ILE A 12 5.37 24.49 11.52
CA ILE A 12 3.96 24.14 11.56
C ILE A 12 3.89 22.63 11.31
N LYS A 13 3.86 21.84 12.38
CA LYS A 13 3.59 20.41 12.30
C LYS A 13 2.11 20.24 12.02
N MET A 14 1.74 20.21 10.74
CA MET A 14 0.43 19.75 10.34
C MET A 14 0.35 18.24 10.64
N GLU A 15 -0.38 17.88 11.69
CA GLU A 15 -0.70 16.48 11.94
C GLU A 15 -1.78 16.03 10.94
N PRO A 16 -1.57 14.92 10.22
CA PRO A 16 -2.58 14.44 9.28
C PRO A 16 -3.84 14.02 10.04
N ASN A 17 -4.97 14.65 9.72
CA ASN A 17 -6.29 14.29 10.25
C ASN A 17 -6.85 13.08 9.47
N TRP A 18 -6.60 11.87 9.98
CA TRP A 18 -7.04 10.63 9.34
C TRP A 18 -8.55 10.41 9.50
N GLN A 19 -9.26 10.29 8.38
CA GLN A 19 -10.68 9.92 8.35
C GLN A 19 -10.84 8.38 8.41
N PRO A 20 -11.84 7.85 9.12
CA PRO A 20 -12.07 6.40 9.20
C PRO A 20 -12.57 5.83 7.86
N ILE A 21 -12.26 4.55 7.61
CA ILE A 21 -12.66 3.82 6.38
C ILE A 21 -14.19 3.79 6.21
N SER A 22 -14.94 3.84 7.31
CA SER A 22 -16.41 3.94 7.30
C SER A 22 -16.95 5.15 6.54
N ASN A 23 -16.13 6.19 6.32
CA ASN A 23 -16.53 7.40 5.60
C ASN A 23 -16.34 7.27 4.07
N LEU A 24 -15.83 6.14 3.57
CA LEU A 24 -15.63 5.93 2.13
C LEU A 24 -16.92 6.02 1.30
N PRO A 25 -18.08 5.49 1.73
CA PRO A 25 -19.32 5.66 0.97
C PRO A 25 -19.72 7.13 0.82
N LEU A 26 -19.59 7.94 1.89
CA LEU A 26 -19.85 9.38 1.86
C LEU A 26 -18.94 10.12 0.88
N ILE A 27 -17.65 9.75 0.85
CA ILE A 27 -16.70 10.30 -0.12
C ILE A 27 -17.07 9.88 -1.56
N GLY A 28 -17.51 8.64 -1.75
CA GLY A 28 -18.00 8.14 -3.04
C GLY A 28 -19.20 8.94 -3.54
N GLU A 29 -20.22 9.11 -2.69
CA GLU A 29 -21.40 9.93 -2.99
C GLU A 29 -21.03 11.38 -3.32
N LEU A 30 -20.07 11.95 -2.60
CA LEU A 30 -19.59 13.30 -2.87
C LEU A 30 -18.91 13.42 -4.24
N ILE A 31 -18.07 12.44 -4.60
CA ILE A 31 -17.39 12.40 -5.91
C ILE A 31 -18.42 12.25 -7.02
N ASP A 32 -19.37 11.33 -6.87
CA ASP A 32 -20.42 11.11 -7.87
C ASP A 32 -21.29 12.37 -8.04
N GLY A 33 -21.64 13.05 -6.95
CA GLY A 33 -22.34 14.33 -6.98
C GLY A 33 -21.54 15.45 -7.67
N GLN A 34 -20.24 15.56 -7.40
CA GLN A 34 -19.36 16.53 -8.07
C GLN A 34 -19.23 16.24 -9.58
N LEU A 35 -19.14 14.96 -9.96
CA LEU A 35 -19.08 14.54 -11.35
C LEU A 35 -20.38 14.88 -12.10
N MET A 36 -21.53 14.64 -11.47
CA MET A 36 -22.83 15.02 -12.03
C MET A 36 -22.92 16.54 -12.23
N ALA A 37 -22.58 17.32 -11.20
CA ALA A 37 -22.60 18.78 -11.30
C ALA A 37 -21.66 19.32 -12.39
N ALA A 38 -20.46 18.74 -12.53
CA ALA A 38 -19.53 19.12 -13.59
C ALA A 38 -20.07 18.80 -14.99
N ARG A 39 -20.77 17.66 -15.15
CA ARG A 39 -21.41 17.26 -16.40
C ARG A 39 -22.54 18.21 -16.78
N ASP A 40 -23.40 18.54 -15.83
CA ASP A 40 -24.52 19.47 -16.05
C ASP A 40 -23.99 20.86 -16.44
N GLN A 41 -22.94 21.34 -15.76
CA GLN A 41 -22.32 22.62 -16.09
C GLN A 41 -21.69 22.61 -17.49
N TYR A 42 -21.04 21.51 -17.88
CA TYR A 42 -20.51 21.35 -19.23
C TYR A 42 -21.61 21.40 -20.30
N THR A 43 -22.73 20.71 -20.06
CA THR A 43 -23.89 20.74 -20.96
C THR A 43 -24.47 22.15 -21.09
N ASN A 44 -24.65 22.86 -19.96
CA ASN A 44 -25.15 24.23 -19.97
C ASN A 44 -24.25 25.18 -20.77
N LEU A 45 -22.92 25.04 -20.63
CA LEU A 45 -21.94 25.84 -21.38
C LEU A 45 -21.97 25.53 -22.87
N LEU A 46 -22.15 24.26 -23.27
CA LEU A 46 -22.30 23.87 -24.67
C LEU A 46 -23.56 24.47 -25.31
N GLU A 47 -24.68 24.47 -24.59
CA GLU A 47 -25.94 25.07 -25.06
C GLU A 47 -25.90 26.60 -25.14
N ALA A 48 -25.05 27.24 -24.32
CA ALA A 48 -24.82 28.67 -24.33
C ALA A 48 -23.82 29.10 -25.42
N GLN A 49 -22.89 28.23 -25.83
CA GLN A 49 -21.85 28.51 -26.84
C GLN A 49 -22.36 29.18 -28.13
N PRO A 50 -23.46 28.73 -28.77
CA PRO A 50 -23.92 29.34 -30.03
C PRO A 50 -24.71 30.64 -29.85
N LYS A 51 -25.05 31.04 -28.62
CA LYS A 51 -25.93 32.20 -28.37
C LYS A 51 -25.10 33.49 -28.23
N PRO A 52 -25.33 34.51 -29.09
CA PRO A 52 -24.60 35.77 -29.01
C PRO A 52 -24.76 36.46 -27.64
N HIS A 53 -23.68 36.99 -27.08
CA HIS A 53 -23.64 37.76 -25.83
C HIS A 53 -24.07 37.03 -24.54
N VAL A 54 -24.29 35.71 -24.57
CA VAL A 54 -24.71 34.93 -23.40
C VAL A 54 -23.55 34.59 -22.45
N LEU A 55 -22.34 34.44 -23.00
CA LEU A 55 -21.12 34.26 -22.21
C LEU A 55 -20.21 35.46 -22.46
N ASP A 56 -20.28 36.44 -21.57
CA ASP A 56 -19.30 37.53 -21.57
C ASP A 56 -17.94 37.04 -21.04
N ASP A 57 -16.88 37.77 -21.39
CA ASP A 57 -15.50 37.41 -21.03
C ASP A 57 -15.32 37.28 -19.51
N TYR A 58 -16.08 38.03 -18.72
CA TYR A 58 -16.07 37.97 -17.25
C TYR A 58 -16.61 36.63 -16.73
N THR A 59 -17.69 36.12 -17.31
CA THR A 59 -18.30 34.84 -16.95
C THR A 59 -17.38 33.69 -17.34
N VAL A 60 -16.76 33.76 -18.53
CA VAL A 60 -15.80 32.75 -18.99
C VAL A 60 -14.56 32.71 -18.08
N ASP A 61 -14.00 33.87 -17.71
CA ASP A 61 -12.83 33.95 -16.83
C ASP A 61 -13.12 33.35 -15.43
N ARG A 62 -14.29 33.63 -14.86
CA ARG A 62 -14.71 33.02 -13.58
C ARG A 62 -14.82 31.51 -13.65
N VAL A 63 -15.38 30.97 -14.73
CA VAL A 63 -15.48 29.52 -14.93
C VAL A 63 -14.08 28.90 -15.01
N ILE A 64 -13.20 29.49 -15.81
CA ILE A 64 -11.81 29.04 -15.93
C ILE A 64 -11.11 29.07 -14.57
N HIS A 65 -11.29 30.15 -13.80
CA HIS A 65 -10.70 30.29 -12.48
C HIS A 65 -11.14 29.17 -11.52
N VAL A 66 -12.44 28.93 -11.38
CA VAL A 66 -12.98 27.89 -10.49
C VAL A 66 -12.47 26.49 -10.87
N TYR A 67 -12.46 26.15 -12.16
CA TYR A 67 -11.96 24.84 -12.60
C TYR A 67 -10.44 24.72 -12.43
N THR A 68 -9.69 25.81 -12.60
CA THR A 68 -8.23 25.83 -12.37
C THR A 68 -7.93 25.58 -10.89
N GLU A 69 -8.66 26.23 -9.98
CA GLU A 69 -8.52 25.99 -8.53
C GLU A 69 -8.83 24.54 -8.17
N GLN A 70 -9.92 23.96 -8.68
CA GLN A 70 -10.27 22.55 -8.46
C GLN A 70 -9.18 21.59 -8.94
N LEU A 71 -8.54 21.92 -10.06
CA LEU A 71 -7.46 21.11 -10.64
C LEU A 71 -6.20 21.19 -9.78
N ILE A 72 -5.88 22.36 -9.22
CA ILE A 72 -4.78 22.54 -8.26
C ILE A 72 -5.02 21.71 -7.00
N PHE A 73 -6.21 21.77 -6.40
CA PHE A 73 -6.54 20.97 -5.21
C PHE A 73 -6.39 19.47 -5.47
N SER A 74 -6.85 18.98 -6.62
CA SER A 74 -6.70 17.58 -7.01
C SER A 74 -5.23 17.17 -7.15
N ALA A 75 -4.43 18.00 -7.82
CA ALA A 75 -2.99 17.77 -7.99
C ALA A 75 -2.23 17.78 -6.64
N THR A 76 -2.59 18.68 -5.72
CA THR A 76 -2.01 18.72 -4.36
C THR A 76 -2.31 17.44 -3.58
N ALA A 77 -3.55 16.94 -3.63
CA ALA A 77 -3.93 15.71 -2.97
C ALA A 77 -3.15 14.48 -3.51
N GLU A 78 -2.93 14.41 -4.83
CA GLU A 78 -2.11 13.35 -5.43
C GLU A 78 -0.64 13.46 -5.01
N PHE A 79 -0.09 14.67 -4.98
CA PHE A 79 1.27 14.94 -4.52
C PHE A 79 1.46 14.50 -3.06
N GLU A 80 0.52 14.85 -2.17
CA GLU A 80 0.54 14.44 -0.77
C GLU A 80 0.50 12.92 -0.60
N ARG A 81 -0.36 12.21 -1.35
CA ARG A 81 -0.40 10.74 -1.34
C ARG A 81 0.94 10.13 -1.75
N LYS A 82 1.59 10.69 -2.77
CA LYS A 82 2.92 10.25 -3.21
C LYS A 82 3.96 10.47 -2.12
N MET A 83 3.99 11.66 -1.53
CA MET A 83 4.91 12.01 -0.44
C MET A 83 4.74 11.13 0.80
N ILE A 84 3.50 10.72 1.15
CA ILE A 84 3.25 9.76 2.24
C ILE A 84 3.89 8.41 1.94
N LYS A 85 3.74 7.88 0.72
CA LYS A 85 4.35 6.60 0.31
C LYS A 85 5.87 6.67 0.32
N ASP A 86 6.45 7.79 -0.12
CA ASP A 86 7.90 7.99 -0.12
C ASP A 86 8.46 8.02 1.32
N ARG A 87 7.81 8.77 2.23
CA ARG A 87 8.18 8.76 3.65
C ARG A 87 8.01 7.39 4.32
N GLN A 88 6.94 6.66 3.99
CA GLN A 88 6.73 5.30 4.48
C GLN A 88 7.88 4.38 4.04
N ARG A 89 8.29 4.48 2.76
CA ARG A 89 9.42 3.73 2.21
C ARG A 89 10.72 4.07 2.95
N GLU A 90 11.03 5.35 3.14
CA GLU A 90 12.20 5.80 3.89
C GLU A 90 12.19 5.27 5.33
N GLY A 91 11.05 5.34 6.01
CA GLY A 91 10.86 4.80 7.35
C GLY A 91 11.12 3.29 7.41
N ILE A 92 10.61 2.53 6.43
CA ILE A 92 10.88 1.09 6.30
C ILE A 92 12.37 0.84 6.07
N GLU A 93 13.05 1.58 5.20
CA GLU A 93 14.49 1.42 4.94
C GLU A 93 15.33 1.71 6.19
N ILE A 94 15.00 2.75 6.95
CA ILE A 94 15.63 3.04 8.24
C ILE A 94 15.39 1.88 9.23
N ALA A 95 14.16 1.36 9.30
CA ALA A 95 13.82 0.25 10.18
C ALA A 95 14.51 -1.08 9.79
N LYS A 96 14.70 -1.33 8.49
CA LYS A 96 15.50 -2.45 7.96
C LYS A 96 16.98 -2.30 8.34
N LYS A 97 17.59 -1.13 8.13
CA LYS A 97 18.98 -0.85 8.54
C LYS A 97 19.20 -1.04 10.04
N LYS A 98 18.20 -0.68 10.86
CA LYS A 98 18.19 -0.89 12.32
C LYS A 98 17.81 -2.31 12.75
N GLY A 99 17.52 -3.23 11.81
CA GLY A 99 17.12 -4.61 12.10
C GLY A 99 15.76 -4.77 12.80
N LYS A 100 14.95 -3.70 12.87
CA LYS A 100 13.62 -3.72 13.51
C LYS A 100 12.54 -4.28 12.59
N TYR A 101 12.64 -4.00 11.29
CA TYR A 101 11.67 -4.48 10.30
C TYR A 101 12.01 -5.91 9.86
N LYS A 102 11.28 -6.90 10.41
CA LYS A 102 11.54 -8.34 10.18
C LYS A 102 10.58 -9.00 9.17
N GLY A 103 9.54 -8.28 8.74
CA GLY A 103 8.48 -8.83 7.89
C GLY A 103 7.45 -9.64 8.68
N ARG A 104 6.64 -10.43 7.96
CA ARG A 104 5.68 -11.36 8.57
C ARG A 104 6.45 -12.52 9.20
N ASP A 105 6.07 -12.90 10.41
CA ASP A 105 6.62 -14.08 11.06
C ASP A 105 6.40 -15.32 10.19
N ILE A 106 7.50 -16.02 9.90
CA ILE A 106 7.51 -17.22 9.09
C ILE A 106 6.90 -18.34 9.93
N GLN A 107 5.86 -19.01 9.43
CA GLN A 107 5.29 -20.20 10.06
C GLN A 107 6.03 -21.46 9.63
N TYR A 108 5.97 -22.51 10.44
CA TYR A 108 6.58 -23.82 10.15
C TYR A 108 8.08 -23.70 9.82
N HIS A 109 8.87 -23.39 10.84
CA HIS A 109 10.32 -23.23 10.74
C HIS A 109 11.02 -23.91 11.92
N SER A 110 12.34 -24.09 11.82
CA SER A 110 13.14 -24.87 12.77
C SER A 110 13.03 -24.44 14.23
N HIS A 111 12.86 -23.15 14.48
CA HIS A 111 12.74 -22.55 15.81
C HIS A 111 11.30 -22.13 16.15
N GLY A 112 10.31 -22.65 15.42
CA GLY A 112 8.91 -22.43 15.74
C GLY A 112 8.55 -22.94 17.14
N LYS A 113 7.40 -22.51 17.65
CA LYS A 113 6.88 -22.96 18.96
C LYS A 113 5.51 -23.62 18.77
N GLY A 114 5.16 -24.54 19.68
CA GLY A 114 3.84 -25.19 19.70
C GLY A 114 3.51 -25.96 18.42
N LYS A 115 2.28 -25.79 17.93
CA LYS A 115 1.75 -26.53 16.76
C LYS A 115 2.60 -26.36 15.50
N ASP A 116 3.09 -25.16 15.24
CA ASP A 116 3.92 -24.86 14.06
C ASP A 116 5.21 -25.69 14.04
N LYS A 117 5.81 -25.92 15.21
CA LYS A 117 7.02 -26.74 15.35
C LYS A 117 6.74 -28.23 15.12
N LEU A 118 5.66 -28.73 15.71
CA LEU A 118 5.23 -30.13 15.55
C LEU A 118 4.95 -30.46 14.08
N ILE A 119 4.23 -29.56 13.39
CA ILE A 119 3.94 -29.73 11.96
C ILE A 119 5.21 -29.61 11.12
N TYR A 120 6.11 -28.67 11.44
CA TYR A 120 7.39 -28.55 10.76
C TYR A 120 8.25 -29.82 10.89
N ASP A 121 8.36 -30.38 12.09
CA ASP A 121 9.13 -31.60 12.33
C ASP A 121 8.52 -32.81 11.59
N LYS A 122 7.18 -32.89 11.54
CA LYS A 122 6.47 -33.90 10.73
C LYS A 122 6.77 -33.74 9.23
N ILE A 123 6.75 -32.52 8.71
CA ILE A 123 7.11 -32.24 7.31
C ILE A 123 8.55 -32.68 7.02
N ILE A 124 9.51 -32.40 7.91
CA ILE A 124 10.90 -32.87 7.74
C ILE A 124 10.96 -34.39 7.71
N GLN A 125 10.25 -35.08 8.62
CA GLN A 125 10.23 -36.54 8.69
C GLN A 125 9.67 -37.17 7.40
N MET A 126 8.59 -36.63 6.85
CA MET A 126 8.02 -37.13 5.60
C MET A 126 8.94 -36.82 4.40
N LEU A 127 9.58 -35.66 4.38
CA LEU A 127 10.58 -35.30 3.37
C LEU A 127 11.82 -36.22 3.43
N SER A 128 12.28 -36.63 4.62
CA SER A 128 13.43 -37.54 4.77
C SER A 128 13.12 -38.95 4.30
N ARG A 129 11.85 -39.39 4.42
CA ARG A 129 11.33 -40.63 3.85
C ARG A 129 11.09 -40.56 2.33
N LYS A 130 11.38 -39.42 1.70
CA LYS A 130 11.15 -39.15 0.27
C LYS A 130 9.68 -39.25 -0.14
N GLU A 131 8.76 -38.95 0.79
CA GLU A 131 7.34 -38.88 0.48
C GLU A 131 7.04 -37.70 -0.47
N SER A 132 5.96 -37.83 -1.25
CA SER A 132 5.60 -36.78 -2.20
C SER A 132 5.06 -35.54 -1.50
N VAL A 133 5.30 -34.35 -2.06
CA VAL A 133 4.75 -33.09 -1.53
C VAL A 133 3.21 -33.12 -1.47
N MET A 134 2.58 -33.89 -2.36
CA MET A 134 1.13 -34.08 -2.34
C MET A 134 0.66 -34.87 -1.12
N GLU A 135 1.42 -35.89 -0.72
CA GLU A 135 1.10 -36.70 0.46
C GLU A 135 1.31 -35.89 1.75
N ILE A 136 2.38 -35.11 1.81
CA ILE A 136 2.65 -34.18 2.92
C ILE A 136 1.51 -33.16 3.05
N TYR A 137 1.03 -32.63 1.93
CA TYR A 137 -0.11 -31.71 1.93
C TYR A 137 -1.37 -32.37 2.51
N ARG A 138 -1.71 -33.60 2.08
CA ARG A 138 -2.89 -34.32 2.59
C ARG A 138 -2.82 -34.58 4.08
N GLU A 139 -1.63 -34.88 4.59
CA GLU A 139 -1.42 -35.31 5.97
C GLU A 139 -1.21 -34.15 6.96
N THR A 140 -0.80 -32.98 6.47
CA THR A 140 -0.47 -31.82 7.32
C THR A 140 -1.34 -30.60 7.08
N ASP A 141 -2.12 -30.57 5.99
CA ASP A 141 -2.91 -29.43 5.51
C ASP A 141 -2.09 -28.14 5.31
N VAL A 142 -0.76 -28.26 5.22
CA VAL A 142 0.13 -27.12 4.97
C VAL A 142 0.25 -26.91 3.46
N SER A 143 0.08 -25.65 3.02
CA SER A 143 0.14 -25.32 1.60
C SER A 143 1.40 -25.89 0.90
N ARG A 144 1.21 -26.40 -0.32
CA ARG A 144 2.32 -26.96 -1.12
C ARG A 144 3.48 -25.97 -1.28
N ASN A 145 3.19 -24.67 -1.41
CA ASN A 145 4.22 -23.62 -1.48
C ASN A 145 5.09 -23.56 -0.22
N THR A 146 4.48 -23.70 0.96
CA THR A 146 5.20 -23.73 2.23
C THR A 146 6.05 -25.00 2.35
N ILE A 147 5.53 -26.16 1.92
CA ILE A 147 6.29 -27.41 1.90
C ILE A 147 7.48 -27.31 0.95
N TYR A 148 7.31 -26.77 -0.26
CA TYR A 148 8.40 -26.53 -1.20
C TYR A 148 9.42 -25.52 -0.66
N ARG A 149 8.98 -24.47 0.05
CA ARG A 149 9.88 -23.54 0.74
C ARG A 149 10.74 -24.28 1.77
N ILE A 150 10.13 -25.09 2.64
CA ILE A 150 10.84 -25.87 3.66
C ILE A 150 11.83 -26.85 3.01
N LYS A 151 11.40 -27.57 1.96
CA LYS A 151 12.27 -28.47 1.21
C LYS A 151 13.50 -27.74 0.64
N ARG A 152 13.31 -26.59 0.01
CA ARG A 152 14.43 -25.76 -0.51
C ARG A 152 15.35 -25.25 0.60
N GLU A 153 14.78 -24.86 1.75
CA GLU A 153 15.58 -24.43 2.91
C GLU A 153 16.47 -25.55 3.46
N LEU A 154 15.98 -26.80 3.44
CA LEU A 154 16.76 -27.97 3.83
C LEU A 154 17.86 -28.27 2.80
N GLU A 155 17.53 -28.22 1.51
CA GLU A 155 18.49 -28.42 0.41
C GLU A 155 19.61 -27.36 0.44
N TYR A 156 19.28 -26.10 0.73
CA TYR A 156 20.24 -25.00 0.79
C TYR A 156 21.12 -25.02 2.05
N LYS A 157 20.58 -25.42 3.21
CA LYS A 157 21.33 -25.49 4.49
C LYS A 157 22.28 -26.67 4.61
N GLY A 158 22.31 -27.57 3.62
CA GLY A 158 23.20 -28.72 3.64
C GLY A 158 23.07 -29.51 2.36
N GLY A 159 23.53 -28.94 1.25
CA GLY A 159 23.63 -29.60 -0.05
C GLY A 159 24.09 -31.04 0.13
N LEU A 160 23.13 -31.97 -0.01
CA LEU A 160 23.26 -33.43 -0.02
C LEU A 160 24.09 -34.13 1.08
N ALA A 161 24.55 -33.46 2.14
CA ALA A 161 25.43 -34.11 3.13
C ALA A 161 24.70 -34.83 4.29
N TRP A 162 23.41 -34.56 4.54
CA TRP A 162 22.70 -35.09 5.72
C TRP A 162 21.81 -36.31 5.47
N MET A 163 21.49 -36.65 4.22
CA MET A 163 20.68 -37.84 3.88
C MET A 163 21.52 -39.09 3.56
N GLU A 164 22.81 -38.94 3.24
CA GLU A 164 23.71 -40.06 2.94
C GLU A 164 24.24 -40.80 4.19
N ARG A 165 24.04 -40.26 5.39
CA ARG A 165 24.49 -40.87 6.67
C ARG A 165 23.46 -41.77 7.35
N SER A 166 22.35 -42.09 6.68
CA SER A 166 21.30 -42.97 7.23
C SER A 166 21.03 -44.23 6.38
N ARG A 167 22.00 -44.62 5.55
CA ARG A 167 22.13 -45.98 5.02
C ARG A 167 23.26 -46.70 5.75
#